data_AF-A0A376F4E2-F1
#
_entry.id   AF-A0A376F4E2-F1
#
_cell.length_a   1.000
_cell.length_b   1.000
_cell.length_c   1.000
_cell.angle_alpha   90.00
_cell.angle_beta   90.00
_cell.angle_gamma   90.00
#
_symmetry.space_group_name_H-M   'P 1'
#
loop_
_entity.id
_entity.type
_entity.pdbx_description
1 polymer ?
#
loop_
_entity_poly.entity_id
_entity_poly.type
_entity_poly.pdbx_seq_one_letter_code
_entity_poly.pdbx_strand_id
1 'polypeptide(L)' 'MNDRDAALAQALREGNARYEARFGRVFLIRAKGRSGEEILQALHARLENSDAQEVRAALEQLREITLLRLEGVISE' A
#
# COMPACT_ATOMS: atom_id res chain seq x y z
N MET A 1 -7.72 -18.07 14.62
CA MET A 1 -7.69 -17.25 13.38
C MET A 1 -9.12 -16.87 13.09
N ASN A 2 -9.44 -15.58 13.03
CA ASN A 2 -10.78 -15.10 12.77
C ASN A 2 -11.04 -15.18 11.25
N ASP A 3 -12.17 -15.71 10.79
CA ASP A 3 -12.49 -15.85 9.36
C ASP A 3 -12.40 -14.52 8.60
N ARG A 4 -12.68 -13.42 9.30
CA ARG A 4 -12.58 -12.06 8.76
C ARG A 4 -11.15 -11.65 8.43
N ASP A 5 -10.17 -12.05 9.24
CA ASP A 5 -8.75 -11.77 8.98
C ASP A 5 -8.24 -12.60 7.79
N ALA A 6 -8.71 -13.84 7.66
CA ALA A 6 -8.37 -14.70 6.54
C ALA A 6 -8.95 -14.16 5.22
N ALA A 7 -10.20 -13.68 5.24
CA ALA A 7 -10.83 -13.04 4.09
C ALA A 7 -10.10 -11.75 3.69
N LEU A 8 -9.70 -10.92 4.66
CA LEU A 8 -8.93 -9.70 4.41
C LEU A 8 -7.56 -10.00 3.80
N ALA A 9 -6.84 -10.98 4.34
CA ALA A 9 -5.54 -11.40 3.80
C ALA A 9 -5.65 -11.95 2.37
N GLN A 10 -6.73 -12.69 2.07
CA GLN A 10 -7.01 -13.15 0.70
C GLN A 10 -7.29 -11.97 -0.24
N ALA A 11 -8.15 -11.02 0.17
CA ALA A 11 -8.48 -9.85 -0.64
C ALA A 11 -7.25 -8.96 -0.92
N LEU A 12 -6.38 -8.77 0.08
CA LEU A 12 -5.11 -8.06 -0.09
C LEU A 12 -4.19 -8.80 -1.06
N ARG A 13 -4.04 -10.12 -0.95
CA ARG A 13 -3.21 -10.92 -1.88
C ARG A 13 -3.71 -10.80 -3.32
N GLU A 14 -5.00 -10.95 -3.54
CA GLU A 14 -5.59 -10.80 -4.87
C GLU A 14 -5.45 -9.39 -5.42
N GLY A 15 -5.66 -8.37 -4.59
CA GLY A 15 -5.47 -6.98 -4.98
C GLY A 15 -4.02 -6.68 -5.37
N ASN A 16 -3.05 -7.20 -4.63
CA ASN A 16 -1.62 -7.03 -4.94
C ASN A 16 -1.25 -7.70 -6.26
N ALA A 17 -1.73 -8.93 -6.50
CA ALA A 17 -1.49 -9.62 -7.76
C ALA A 17 -2.10 -8.86 -8.96
N ARG A 18 -3.32 -8.32 -8.81
CA ARG A 18 -3.94 -7.45 -9.83
C ARG A 18 -3.14 -6.18 -10.06
N TYR A 19 -2.63 -5.57 -8.99
CA TYR A 19 -1.83 -4.36 -9.06
C TYR A 19 -0.51 -4.58 -9.78
N GLU A 20 0.20 -5.66 -9.46
CA GLU A 20 1.44 -6.06 -10.12
C GLU A 20 1.21 -6.35 -11.60
N ALA A 21 0.13 -7.06 -11.95
CA ALA A 21 -0.23 -7.34 -13.34
C ALA A 21 -0.56 -6.06 -14.13
N ARG A 22 -1.18 -5.05 -13.50
CA ARG A 22 -1.55 -3.78 -14.16
C ARG A 22 -0.38 -2.83 -14.32
N PHE A 23 0.40 -2.62 -13.25
CA PHE A 23 1.43 -1.56 -13.21
C PHE A 23 2.86 -2.08 -13.33
N GLY A 24 3.07 -3.40 -13.34
CA GLY A 24 4.40 -4.02 -13.46
C GLY A 24 5.33 -3.76 -12.27
N ARG A 25 4.77 -3.44 -11.09
CA ARG A 25 5.52 -3.11 -9.88
C ARG A 25 4.72 -3.49 -8.63
N VAL A 26 5.43 -3.65 -7.50
CA VAL A 26 4.79 -3.93 -6.20
C VAL A 26 3.99 -2.72 -5.69
N PHE A 27 2.90 -2.99 -4.98
CA PHE A 27 2.11 -1.96 -4.33
C PHE A 27 2.86 -1.38 -3.12
N LEU A 28 3.19 -0.10 -3.18
CA LEU A 28 3.88 0.59 -2.08
C LEU A 28 2.91 1.49 -1.31
N ILE A 29 2.76 1.22 -0.01
CA ILE A 29 1.92 2.02 0.89
C ILE A 29 2.56 2.12 2.28
N ARG A 30 2.48 3.28 2.92
CA ARG A 30 2.89 3.46 4.30
C ARG A 30 1.88 2.76 5.23
N ALA A 31 2.30 1.67 5.87
CA ALA A 31 1.43 0.87 6.73
C ALA A 31 1.29 1.42 8.16
N LYS A 32 2.23 2.25 8.64
CA LYS A 32 2.17 2.82 9.99
C LYS A 32 0.87 3.63 10.17
N GLY A 33 0.08 3.25 11.18
CA GLY A 33 -1.19 3.89 11.51
C GLY A 33 -2.36 3.57 10.58
N ARG A 34 -2.26 2.55 9.71
CA ARG A 34 -3.36 2.08 8.87
C ARG A 34 -3.74 0.65 9.22
N SER A 35 -5.04 0.38 9.27
CA SER A 35 -5.62 -0.95 9.35
C SER A 35 -5.52 -1.68 8.00
N GLY A 36 -5.65 -3.01 8.02
CA GLY A 36 -5.63 -3.79 6.77
C GLY A 36 -6.80 -3.46 5.84
N GLU A 37 -7.96 -3.08 6.38
CA GLU A 37 -9.13 -2.65 5.60
C GLU A 37 -8.85 -1.32 4.87
N GLU A 38 -8.20 -0.35 5.54
CA GLU A 38 -7.78 0.90 4.90
C GLU A 38 -6.74 0.66 3.79
N ILE A 39 -5.83 -0.30 4.00
CA ILE A 39 -4.85 -0.69 2.97
C ILE A 39 -5.57 -1.30 1.77
N LEU A 40 -6.57 -2.17 1.99
CA LEU A 40 -7.34 -2.79 0.93
C LEU A 40 -8.14 -1.75 0.13
N GLN A 41 -8.78 -0.79 0.81
CA GLN A 41 -9.49 0.31 0.16
C GLN A 41 -8.54 1.17 -0.68
N ALA A 42 -7.37 1.53 -0.14
CA ALA A 42 -6.37 2.30 -0.86
C ALA A 42 -5.84 1.54 -2.10
N LEU A 43 -5.65 0.22 -1.99
CA LEU A 43 -5.25 -0.64 -3.08
C LEU A 43 -6.29 -0.67 -4.20
N HIS A 44 -7.57 -0.83 -3.85
CA HIS A 44 -8.66 -0.79 -4.84
C HIS A 44 -8.80 0.57 -5.51
N ALA A 45 -8.71 1.67 -4.76
CA ALA A 45 -8.75 3.02 -5.35
C ALA A 45 -7.56 3.26 -6.30
N ARG A 46 -6.37 2.80 -5.94
CA ARG A 46 -5.16 2.94 -6.76
C ARG A 46 -5.14 2.04 -7.99
N LEU A 47 -5.85 0.93 -7.96
CA LEU A 47 -6.10 0.12 -9.15
C LEU A 47 -6.90 0.88 -10.21
N GLU A 48 -7.67 1.91 -9.87
CA GLU A 48 -8.41 2.71 -10.84
C GLU A 48 -7.58 3.87 -11.42
N ASN A 49 -6.41 4.16 -10.85
CA ASN A 49 -5.54 5.23 -11.32
C ASN A 49 -4.97 4.97 -12.72
N SER A 50 -4.68 6.05 -13.44
CA SER A 50 -3.75 6.01 -14.57
C SER A 50 -2.31 5.77 -14.08
N ASP A 51 -1.45 5.24 -14.96
CA ASP A 51 -0.04 4.99 -14.64
C ASP A 51 0.68 6.22 -14.10
N ALA A 52 0.41 7.40 -14.67
CA ALA A 52 1.02 8.66 -14.23
C ALA A 52 0.56 9.08 -12.83
N GLN A 53 -0.73 8.90 -12.50
CA GLN A 53 -1.23 9.12 -11.14
C GLN A 53 -0.60 8.13 -10.17
N GLU A 54 -0.46 6.88 -10.60
CA GLU A 54 0.03 5.81 -9.76
C GLU A 54 1.53 5.95 -9.43
N VAL A 55 2.33 6.39 -10.39
CA VAL A 55 3.74 6.73 -10.15
C VAL A 55 3.87 7.86 -9.13
N ARG A 56 3.04 8.92 -9.24
CA ARG A 56 3.05 10.02 -8.25
C ARG A 56 2.67 9.52 -6.86
N ALA A 57 1.60 8.74 -6.75
CA ALA A 57 1.15 8.16 -5.48
C ALA A 57 2.22 7.26 -4.86
N ALA A 58 2.89 6.41 -5.66
CA ALA A 58 3.96 5.56 -5.17
C ALA A 58 5.16 6.37 -4.63
N LEU A 59 5.54 7.45 -5.32
CA LEU A 59 6.62 8.33 -4.89
C LEU A 59 6.27 9.08 -3.58
N GLU A 60 5.03 9.50 -3.41
CA GLU A 60 4.56 10.11 -2.15
C GLU A 60 4.63 9.11 -1.00
N GLN A 61 4.15 7.88 -1.21
CA GLN A 61 4.26 6.83 -0.19
C GLN A 61 5.72 6.50 0.15
N LEU A 62 6.62 6.48 -0.83
CA LEU A 62 8.05 6.27 -0.58
C LEU A 62 8.66 7.40 0.25
N ARG A 63 8.30 8.67 -0.04
CA ARG A 63 8.72 9.83 0.75
C ARG A 63 8.23 9.72 2.20
N GLU A 64 6.96 9.41 2.43
CA GLU A 64 6.42 9.21 3.79
C GLU A 64 7.18 8.12 4.55
N ILE A 65 7.43 6.97 3.92
CA ILE A 65 8.19 5.87 4.53
C ILE A 65 9.62 6.31 4.88
N THR A 66 10.26 7.09 3.99
CA THR A 66 11.63 7.56 4.17
C THR A 66 11.72 8.58 5.32
N LEU A 67 10.78 9.53 5.39
CA LEU A 67 10.71 10.52 6.46
C LEU A 67 10.50 9.84 7.82
N LEU A 68 9.54 8.92 7.91
CA LEU A 68 9.29 8.17 9.15
C LEU A 68 10.50 7.35 9.62
N ARG A 69 11.31 6.84 8.68
CA ARG A 69 12.57 6.15 9.01
C ARG A 69 13.64 7.13 9.49
N LEU A 70 13.78 8.29 8.86
CA LEU A 70 14.74 9.31 9.26
C LEU A 70 14.42 9.88 10.65
N GLU A 71 13.14 10.18 10.95
CA GLU A 71 12.72 10.66 12.27
C GLU A 71 13.06 9.66 13.38
N GLY A 72 12.91 8.36 13.11
CA GLY A 72 13.28 7.30 14.04
C GLY A 72 14.80 7.13 14.24
N VAL A 73 15.63 7.66 13.34
CA VAL A 73 17.11 7.58 13.42
C VAL A 73 17.72 8.83 14.06
N ILE A 74 17.09 10.00 13.90
CA ILE A 74 17.60 11.28 14.43
C ILE A 74 17.17 11.53 15.89
N SER A 75 16.10 10.88 16.36
CA SER A 75 15.58 11.06 17.72
C SER A 75 16.22 10.13 18.77
N GLU A 76 17.44 9.65 18.54
CA GLU A 76 18.21 8.80 19.46
C GLU A 76 19.47 9.50 19.97
#